data_AF-A0A259HZD2-F1
#
_entry.id   AF-A0A259HZD2-F1
#
_cell.length_a   1.000
_cell.length_b   1.000
_cell.length_c   1.000
_cell.angle_alpha   90.00
_cell.angle_beta   90.00
_cell.angle_gamma   90.00
#
_symmetry.space_group_name_H-M   'P 1'
#
loop_
_entity.id
_entity.type
_entity.pdbx_description
1 polymer ?
#
loop_
_entity_poly.entity_id
_entity_poly.type
_entity_poly.pdbx_seq_one_letter_code
_entity_poly.pdbx_strand_id
1 'polypeptide(L)'
;DMWQYVASRYYELASTTYRGLGAPSLLNTTPTPSQRAARDLVVGKILEDYVLTEVEAVQSRLVNPTAAMGAVDGPTRLSMERPHGVVPGSHPISSAHSTHPNENGTARELQHGSAELDRAQHNRQSEQDQAVRGAQSLHDEHTRRTNAEWFDDRTD
;
A
#
# COMPACT_ATOMS: atom_id res chain seq x y z
N ASP A 1 10.58 -16.61 -9.60
CA ASP A 1 9.42 -17.03 -8.76
C ASP A 1 9.60 -16.44 -7.38
N MET A 2 8.60 -15.70 -6.89
CA MET A 2 8.68 -14.92 -5.65
C MET A 2 8.88 -15.82 -4.43
N TRP A 3 8.23 -16.99 -4.39
CA TRP A 3 8.34 -17.88 -3.23
C TRP A 3 9.76 -18.46 -3.06
N GLN A 4 10.41 -18.78 -4.17
CA GLN A 4 11.79 -19.25 -4.16
C GLN A 4 12.76 -18.16 -3.69
N TYR A 5 12.52 -16.90 -4.11
CA TYR A 5 13.30 -15.76 -3.65
C TYR A 5 13.16 -15.56 -2.13
N VAL A 6 11.93 -15.57 -1.60
CA VAL A 6 11.66 -15.50 -0.16
C VAL A 6 12.37 -16.62 0.59
N ALA A 7 12.23 -17.86 0.14
CA ALA A 7 12.87 -19.00 0.79
C ALA A 7 14.41 -18.89 0.83
N SER A 8 15.03 -18.43 -0.27
CA SER A 8 16.49 -18.28 -0.36
C SER A 8 17.04 -17.22 0.59
N ARG A 9 16.33 -16.10 0.75
CA ARG A 9 16.78 -14.94 1.54
C ARG A 9 16.40 -15.05 3.00
N TYR A 10 15.34 -15.78 3.32
CA TYR A 10 14.80 -15.86 4.68
C TYR A 10 15.81 -16.35 5.70
N TYR A 11 16.52 -17.44 5.41
CA TYR A 11 17.51 -17.99 6.34
C TYR A 11 18.68 -17.05 6.57
N GLU A 12 19.12 -16.33 5.55
CA GLU A 12 20.19 -15.34 5.64
C GLU A 12 19.77 -14.20 6.57
N LEU A 13 18.62 -13.56 6.30
CA LEU A 13 18.14 -12.42 7.08
C LEU A 13 17.74 -12.81 8.51
N ALA A 14 17.09 -13.96 8.69
CA ALA A 14 16.69 -14.46 10.01
C ALA A 14 17.89 -14.84 10.89
N SER A 15 19.01 -15.27 10.29
CA SER A 15 20.21 -15.67 11.04
C SER A 15 21.21 -14.53 11.30
N THR A 16 21.07 -13.43 10.56
CA THR A 16 21.94 -12.24 10.63
C THR A 16 21.17 -11.04 11.20
N THR A 17 20.65 -10.17 10.33
CA THR A 17 19.99 -8.89 10.65
C THR A 17 18.86 -9.04 11.66
N TYR A 18 18.13 -10.15 11.61
CA TYR A 18 16.96 -10.41 12.46
C TYR A 18 17.14 -11.55 13.45
N ARG A 19 18.39 -11.98 13.72
CA ARG A 19 18.69 -13.06 14.68
C ARG A 19 18.02 -12.88 16.04
N GLY A 20 17.97 -11.64 16.53
CA GLY A 20 17.38 -11.30 17.83
C GLY A 20 15.85 -11.42 17.90
N LEU A 21 15.15 -11.53 16.77
CA LEU A 21 13.69 -11.63 16.73
C LEU A 21 13.17 -13.05 16.98
N GLY A 22 14.04 -14.06 16.98
CA GLY A 22 13.63 -15.46 17.17
C GLY A 22 12.69 -15.97 16.08
N ALA A 23 12.89 -15.50 14.84
CA ALA A 23 12.07 -15.89 13.70
C ALA A 23 12.20 -17.41 13.45
N PRO A 24 11.08 -18.17 13.42
CA PRO A 24 11.08 -19.61 13.23
C PRO A 24 11.44 -19.98 11.78
N SER A 25 11.74 -21.25 11.52
CA SER A 25 11.82 -21.75 10.14
C SER A 25 10.50 -21.50 9.38
N LEU A 26 10.58 -21.23 8.08
CA LEU A 26 9.42 -21.17 7.19
C LEU A 26 8.59 -22.47 7.20
N LEU A 27 9.21 -23.61 7.52
CA LEU A 27 8.57 -24.92 7.59
C LEU A 27 7.82 -25.14 8.92
N ASN A 28 7.96 -24.25 9.90
CA ASN A 28 7.24 -24.37 11.17
C ASN A 28 5.76 -24.03 10.96
N THR A 29 4.90 -25.04 11.11
CA THR A 29 3.44 -24.93 10.96
C THR A 29 2.73 -24.45 12.22
N THR A 30 3.38 -24.53 13.39
CA THR A 30 2.82 -24.15 14.69
C THR A 30 3.69 -23.12 15.43
N PRO A 31 3.98 -21.94 14.84
CA PRO A 31 4.71 -20.89 15.53
C PRO A 31 3.84 -20.19 16.57
N THR A 32 4.47 -19.77 17.68
CA THR A 32 3.83 -18.88 18.65
C THR A 32 3.46 -17.54 18.00
N PRO A 33 2.56 -16.72 18.59
CA PRO A 33 2.21 -15.41 18.04
C PRO A 33 3.42 -14.49 17.82
N SER A 34 4.37 -14.47 18.76
CA SER A 34 5.60 -13.68 18.65
C SER A 34 6.52 -14.18 17.53
N GLN A 35 6.67 -15.49 17.40
CA GLN A 35 7.44 -16.12 16.32
C GLN A 35 6.83 -15.86 14.95
N ARG A 36 5.49 -15.86 14.86
CA ARG A 36 4.77 -15.53 13.64
C ARG A 36 5.01 -14.08 13.23
N ALA A 37 4.89 -13.14 14.17
CA ALA A 37 5.18 -11.73 13.91
C ALA A 37 6.64 -11.51 13.47
N ALA A 38 7.60 -12.19 14.09
CA ALA A 38 9.00 -12.14 13.69
C ALA A 38 9.22 -12.69 12.27
N ARG A 39 8.61 -13.83 11.93
CA ARG A 39 8.63 -14.40 10.58
C ARG A 39 8.04 -13.43 9.56
N ASP A 40 6.87 -12.89 9.84
CA ASP A 40 6.13 -12.02 8.92
C ASP A 40 6.90 -10.71 8.66
N LEU A 41 7.61 -10.19 9.66
CA LEU A 41 8.50 -9.04 9.49
C LEU A 41 9.68 -9.35 8.56
N VAL A 42 10.36 -10.50 8.74
CA VAL A 42 11.47 -10.91 7.86
C VAL A 42 10.98 -11.12 6.43
N VAL A 43 9.84 -11.80 6.25
CA VAL A 43 9.23 -12.00 4.92
C VAL A 43 8.85 -10.67 4.29
N GLY A 44 8.22 -9.76 5.05
CA GLY A 44 7.84 -8.44 4.57
C GLY A 44 9.04 -7.64 4.04
N LYS A 45 10.17 -7.70 4.75
CA LYS A 45 11.41 -7.02 4.32
C LYS A 45 11.98 -7.60 3.02
N ILE A 46 11.94 -8.92 2.86
CA ILE A 46 12.40 -9.56 1.62
C ILE A 46 11.52 -9.17 0.43
N LEU A 47 10.20 -9.07 0.64
CA LEU A 47 9.26 -8.63 -0.40
C LEU A 47 9.47 -7.17 -0.78
N GLU A 48 9.71 -6.30 0.21
CA GLU A 48 10.05 -4.90 0.00
C GLU A 48 11.31 -4.76 -0.87
N ASP A 49 12.40 -5.47 -0.51
CA ASP A 49 13.65 -5.47 -1.28
C ASP A 49 13.46 -5.98 -2.71
N TYR A 50 12.65 -7.03 -2.90
CA TYR A 50 12.35 -7.58 -4.22
C TYR A 50 11.65 -6.55 -5.12
N VAL A 51 10.64 -5.86 -4.58
CA VAL A 51 9.89 -4.83 -5.33
C VAL A 51 10.77 -3.62 -5.62
N LEU A 52 11.56 -3.15 -4.66
CA LEU A 52 12.50 -2.04 -4.84
C LEU A 52 13.47 -2.31 -5.98
N THR A 53 14.04 -3.52 -6.03
CA THR A 53 15.00 -3.91 -7.08
C THR A 53 14.37 -3.86 -8.47
N GLU A 54 13.15 -4.37 -8.62
CA GLU A 54 12.40 -4.32 -9.89
C GLU A 54 12.03 -2.88 -10.28
N VAL A 55 11.60 -2.07 -9.31
CA VAL A 55 11.26 -0.66 -9.52
C VAL A 55 12.49 0.14 -9.95
N GLU A 56 13.65 -0.04 -9.32
CA GLU A 56 14.90 0.60 -9.71
C GLU A 56 15.33 0.20 -11.13
N ALA A 57 15.16 -1.07 -11.51
CA ALA A 57 15.45 -1.55 -12.85
C ALA A 57 14.55 -0.89 -13.93
N VAL A 58 13.31 -0.55 -13.58
CA VAL A 58 12.41 0.20 -14.47
C VAL A 58 12.73 1.69 -14.47
N GLN A 59 12.96 2.29 -13.30
CA GLN A 59 13.31 3.71 -13.16
C GLN A 59 14.61 4.07 -13.90
N SER A 60 15.62 3.20 -13.85
CA SER A 60 16.88 3.40 -14.59
C SER A 60 16.72 3.37 -16.11
N ARG A 61 15.62 2.80 -16.62
CA ARG A 61 15.30 2.73 -18.07
C ARG A 61 14.36 3.83 -18.53
N LEU A 62 13.76 4.58 -17.60
CA LEU A 62 12.88 5.70 -17.93
C LEU A 62 13.72 6.87 -18.44
N VAL A 63 13.54 7.20 -19.72
CA VAL A 63 14.11 8.42 -20.30
C VAL A 63 13.25 9.61 -19.84
N ASN A 64 13.89 10.69 -19.41
CA ASN A 64 13.18 11.91 -19.06
C ASN A 64 12.37 12.40 -20.28
N PRO A 65 11.04 12.50 -20.21
CA PRO A 65 10.20 12.82 -21.36
C PRO A 65 10.53 14.19 -21.96
N THR A 66 11.03 15.13 -21.15
CA THR A 66 11.50 16.45 -21.59
C THR A 66 12.80 16.38 -22.39
N ALA A 67 13.62 15.35 -22.17
CA ALA A 67 14.82 15.09 -22.96
C ALA A 67 14.54 14.25 -24.21
N ALA A 68 13.51 13.39 -24.18
CA ALA A 68 13.09 12.54 -25.30
C ALA A 68 12.23 13.28 -26.32
N MET A 69 11.33 14.15 -25.86
CA MET A 69 10.55 15.04 -26.71
C MET A 69 11.23 16.40 -26.71
N GLY A 70 12.11 16.63 -27.71
CA GLY A 70 12.69 17.96 -27.94
C GLY A 70 11.60 19.03 -27.94
N ALA A 71 11.94 20.25 -27.52
CA ALA A 71 10.99 21.34 -27.28
C ALA A 71 9.92 21.41 -28.38
N VAL A 72 8.71 20.98 -28.06
CA VAL A 72 7.58 21.11 -28.96
C VAL A 72 7.10 22.54 -28.82
N ASP A 73 7.29 23.35 -29.87
CA ASP A 73 6.74 24.69 -29.92
C ASP A 73 5.23 24.62 -29.70
N GLY A 74 4.80 25.14 -28.54
CA GLY A 74 3.38 25.30 -28.27
C GLY A 74 2.76 26.23 -29.33
N PRO A 75 1.45 26.11 -29.60
CA PRO A 75 0.79 26.96 -30.58
C PRO A 75 1.07 28.43 -30.26
N THR A 76 1.75 29.11 -31.20
CA THR A 76 2.02 30.54 -31.17
C THR A 76 0.73 31.25 -30.77
N ARG A 77 0.75 31.92 -29.61
CA ARG A 77 -0.40 32.69 -29.15
C ARG A 77 -0.81 33.63 -30.29
N LEU A 78 -1.99 33.39 -30.87
CA LEU A 78 -2.64 34.37 -31.72
C LEU A 78 -2.85 35.60 -30.85
N SER A 79 -2.00 36.61 -31.05
CA SER A 79 -2.19 37.92 -30.42
C SER A 79 -3.51 38.44 -30.95
N MET A 80 -4.56 38.41 -30.12
CA MET A 80 -5.78 39.15 -30.40
C MET A 80 -5.38 40.63 -30.46
N GLU A 81 -5.27 41.17 -31.66
CA GLU A 81 -5.27 42.62 -31.84
C GLU A 81 -6.57 43.15 -31.23
N ARG A 82 -6.39 43.91 -30.15
CA ARG A 82 -7.46 44.56 -29.41
C ARG A 82 -7.95 45.75 -30.27
N PRO A 83 -9.22 45.81 -30.69
CA PRO A 83 -9.73 47.01 -31.34
C PRO A 83 -9.66 48.18 -30.37
N HIS A 84 -9.02 49.27 -30.81
CA HIS A 84 -8.80 50.49 -30.05
C HIS A 84 -10.14 51.15 -29.69
N GLY A 85 -10.51 51.07 -28.41
CA GLY A 85 -11.57 51.88 -27.80
C GLY A 85 -10.95 52.77 -26.73
N VAL A 86 -10.90 54.08 -27.01
CA VAL A 86 -10.33 55.14 -26.17
C VAL A 86 -11.15 55.35 -24.89
N VAL A 87 -10.53 55.24 -23.72
CA VAL A 87 -10.88 55.99 -22.49
C VAL A 87 -9.58 56.22 -21.68
N PRO A 88 -9.25 57.46 -21.24
CA PRO A 88 -8.01 57.74 -20.53
C PRO A 88 -8.19 57.59 -19.02
N GLY A 89 -7.22 56.98 -18.34
CA GLY A 89 -7.18 56.99 -16.88
C GLY A 89 -6.14 56.06 -16.25
N SER A 90 -5.04 56.67 -15.79
CA SER A 90 -4.26 56.27 -14.59
C SER A 90 -3.42 54.98 -14.63
N HIS A 91 -2.09 55.14 -14.65
CA HIS A 91 -1.09 54.15 -14.21
C HIS A 91 -1.01 54.13 -12.66
N PRO A 92 -0.26 53.25 -11.96
CA PRO A 92 0.55 52.06 -12.35
C PRO A 92 0.13 50.79 -11.53
N ILE A 93 0.66 49.58 -11.71
CA ILE A 93 1.83 49.00 -11.00
C ILE A 93 1.92 47.52 -11.43
N SER A 94 3.14 47.04 -11.70
CA SER A 94 3.48 45.62 -11.89
C SER A 94 2.95 44.72 -10.78
N SER A 95 2.26 43.64 -11.16
CA SER A 95 2.19 42.43 -10.34
C SER A 95 2.50 41.23 -11.22
N ALA A 96 3.72 40.71 -11.08
CA ALA A 96 4.09 39.39 -11.52
C ALA A 96 3.17 38.38 -10.82
N HIS A 97 2.29 37.72 -11.57
CA HIS A 97 1.45 36.67 -11.04
C HIS A 97 2.26 35.37 -11.01
N SER A 98 2.82 35.08 -9.84
CA SER A 98 3.40 33.79 -9.49
C SER A 98 2.31 32.72 -9.54
N THR A 99 2.50 31.70 -10.38
CA THR A 99 1.65 30.51 -10.47
C THR A 99 1.88 29.64 -9.23
N HIS A 100 1.13 29.88 -8.15
CA HIS A 100 0.93 28.90 -7.10
C HIS A 100 -0.16 27.91 -7.53
N PRO A 101 0.02 26.59 -7.35
CA PRO A 101 -1.05 25.63 -7.57
C PRO A 101 -2.17 25.87 -6.56
N ASN A 102 -3.41 25.80 -7.02
CA ASN A 102 -4.62 26.07 -6.24
C ASN A 102 -4.74 25.08 -5.05
N GLU A 103 -4.31 25.51 -3.87
CA GLU A 103 -4.23 24.76 -2.59
C GLU A 103 -5.61 24.22 -2.12
N ASN A 104 -6.70 24.74 -2.67
CA ASN A 104 -8.06 24.32 -2.32
C ASN A 104 -8.47 22.96 -2.93
N GLY A 105 -7.84 22.54 -4.03
CA GLY A 105 -8.14 21.25 -4.67
C GLY A 105 -7.56 20.07 -3.90
N THR A 106 -6.30 20.23 -3.44
CA THR A 106 -5.56 19.20 -2.69
C THR A 106 -6.17 18.92 -1.32
N ALA A 107 -6.68 19.94 -0.63
CA ALA A 107 -7.34 19.75 0.67
C ALA A 107 -8.63 18.92 0.56
N ARG A 108 -9.38 19.08 -0.54
CA ARG A 108 -10.63 18.34 -0.79
C ARG A 108 -10.36 16.89 -1.17
N GLU A 109 -9.31 16.64 -1.95
CA GLU A 109 -8.90 15.29 -2.34
C GLU A 109 -8.36 14.49 -1.15
N LEU A 110 -7.60 15.14 -0.26
CA LEU A 110 -7.12 14.53 1.00
C LEU A 110 -8.27 14.18 1.95
N GLN A 111 -9.29 15.04 2.07
CA GLN A 111 -10.49 14.74 2.87
C GLN A 111 -11.31 13.57 2.28
N HIS A 112 -11.40 13.47 0.95
CA HIS A 112 -12.02 12.32 0.31
C HIS A 112 -11.21 11.04 0.53
N GLY A 113 -9.88 11.12 0.44
CA GLY A 113 -8.98 9.99 0.69
C GLY A 113 -9.06 9.47 2.12
N SER A 114 -9.13 10.36 3.12
CA SER A 114 -9.27 9.95 4.53
C SER A 114 -10.60 9.24 4.80
N ALA A 115 -11.70 9.76 4.24
CA ALA A 115 -13.02 9.14 4.41
C ALA A 115 -13.15 7.77 3.72
N GLU A 116 -12.40 7.54 2.63
CA GLU A 116 -12.33 6.24 1.95
C GLU A 116 -11.49 5.24 2.74
N LEU A 117 -10.36 5.68 3.32
CA LEU A 117 -9.50 4.87 4.18
C LEU A 117 -10.23 4.41 5.45
N ASP A 118 -10.97 5.30 6.10
CA ASP A 118 -11.76 4.96 7.29
C ASP A 118 -12.84 3.90 6.96
N ARG A 119 -13.50 4.02 5.81
CA ARG A 119 -14.47 3.01 5.34
C ARG A 119 -13.79 1.67 5.05
N ALA A 120 -12.65 1.68 4.36
CA ALA A 120 -11.90 0.46 4.07
C ALA A 120 -11.38 -0.23 5.34
N GLN A 121 -10.96 0.55 6.35
CA GLN A 121 -10.51 0.03 7.64
C GLN A 121 -11.68 -0.57 8.44
N HIS A 122 -12.84 0.09 8.45
CA HIS A 122 -14.03 -0.44 9.11
C HIS A 122 -14.50 -1.75 8.47
N ASN A 123 -14.50 -1.82 7.13
CA ASN A 123 -14.86 -3.05 6.41
C ASN A 123 -13.91 -4.21 6.76
N ARG A 124 -12.59 -3.98 6.73
CA ARG A 124 -11.61 -5.02 7.14
C ARG A 124 -11.81 -5.48 8.57
N GLN A 125 -12.14 -4.57 9.49
CA GLN A 125 -12.38 -4.93 10.89
C GLN A 125 -13.65 -5.79 11.05
N SER A 126 -14.72 -5.43 10.34
CA SER A 126 -15.95 -6.24 10.32
C SER A 126 -15.76 -7.63 9.70
N GLU A 127 -14.94 -7.76 8.65
CA GLU A 127 -14.58 -9.04 8.04
C GLU A 127 -13.77 -9.91 9.01
N GLN A 128 -12.83 -9.30 9.75
CA GLN A 128 -12.07 -9.99 10.79
C GLN A 128 -12.98 -10.48 11.92
N ASP A 129 -13.90 -9.65 12.40
CA ASP A 129 -14.86 -10.03 13.45
C ASP A 129 -15.82 -11.15 13.02
N GLN A 130 -16.18 -11.20 11.73
CA GLN A 130 -16.95 -12.30 11.17
C GLN A 130 -16.13 -13.59 11.07
N ALA A 131 -14.88 -13.50 10.62
CA ALA A 131 -13.98 -14.65 10.51
C ALA A 131 -13.69 -15.27 11.89
N VAL A 132 -13.46 -14.46 12.93
CA VAL A 132 -13.24 -14.92 14.31
C VAL A 132 -14.47 -15.65 14.85
N ARG A 133 -15.68 -15.09 14.63
CA ARG A 133 -16.94 -15.74 15.03
C ARG A 133 -17.17 -17.05 14.29
N GLY A 134 -16.88 -17.11 13.00
CA GLY A 134 -16.97 -18.35 12.21
C GLY A 134 -15.97 -19.43 12.67
N ALA A 135 -14.76 -19.03 13.05
CA ALA A 135 -13.78 -19.97 13.59
C ALA A 135 -14.20 -20.54 14.95
N GLN A 136 -14.81 -19.72 15.81
CA GLN A 136 -15.34 -20.15 17.11
C GLN A 136 -16.53 -21.11 16.94
N SER A 137 -17.47 -20.81 16.03
CA SER A 137 -18.61 -21.72 15.79
C SER A 137 -18.17 -23.08 15.23
N LEU A 138 -17.14 -23.10 14.37
CA LEU A 138 -16.54 -24.35 13.88
C LEU A 138 -15.84 -25.13 15.00
N HIS A 139 -15.18 -24.45 15.93
CA HIS A 139 -14.56 -25.08 17.10
C HIS A 139 -15.61 -25.68 18.05
N ASP A 140 -16.70 -24.96 18.29
CA ASP A 140 -17.80 -25.44 19.12
C ASP A 140 -18.52 -26.64 18.48
N GLU A 141 -18.70 -26.61 17.16
CA GLU A 141 -19.27 -27.72 16.39
C GLU A 141 -18.36 -28.96 16.45
N HIS A 142 -17.06 -28.78 16.23
CA HIS A 142 -16.09 -29.87 16.36
C HIS A 142 -16.12 -30.47 17.76
N THR A 143 -16.11 -29.65 18.81
CA THR A 143 -16.17 -30.11 20.20
C THR A 143 -17.47 -30.85 20.50
N ARG A 144 -18.62 -30.37 20.00
CA ARG A 144 -19.91 -31.08 20.12
C ARG A 144 -19.87 -32.44 19.44
N ARG A 145 -19.35 -32.54 18.22
CA ARG A 145 -19.23 -33.83 17.51
C ARG A 145 -18.31 -34.81 18.24
N THR A 146 -17.14 -34.36 18.70
CA THR A 146 -16.19 -35.22 19.41
C THR A 146 -16.74 -35.69 20.78
N ASN A 147 -17.51 -34.85 21.47
CA ASN A 147 -18.10 -35.23 22.76
C ASN A 147 -19.34 -36.13 22.64
N ALA A 148 -20.13 -35.99 21.56
CA ALA A 148 -21.36 -36.77 21.37
C ALA A 148 -21.11 -38.18 20.81
N GLU A 149 -20.14 -38.36 19.92
CA GLU A 149 -19.93 -39.64 19.24
C GLU A 149 -19.05 -40.63 20.02
N TRP A 150 -18.24 -40.16 20.99
CA TRP A 150 -17.21 -41.00 21.63
C TRP A 150 -17.62 -41.64 22.95
N PHE A 151 -18.73 -41.18 23.56
CA PHE A 151 -19.17 -41.63 24.88
C PHE A 151 -20.45 -42.49 24.87
N ASP A 152 -21.29 -42.41 23.84
CA ASP A 152 -22.54 -43.22 23.78
C ASP A 152 -22.32 -44.66 23.25
N ASP A 153 -21.18 -44.96 22.62
CA ASP A 153 -20.92 -46.29 22.02
C ASP A 153 -20.16 -47.26 22.96
N ARG A 154 -20.11 -46.96 24.26
CA ARG A 154 -19.42 -47.77 25.29
C ARG A 154 -20.27 -48.19 26.49
N THR A 155 -21.57 -47.95 26.44
CA THR A 155 -22.52 -48.47 27.44
C THR A 155 -23.61 -49.29 26.76
N ASP A 156 -23.24 -50.49 26.30
CA ASP A 156 -24.11 -51.66 26.19
C ASP A 156 -23.30 -52.92 26.56
#